data_AF-A0A7V3PLN5-F1
#
_entry.id   AF-A0A7V3PLN5-F1
#
_cell.length_a   1.000
_cell.length_b   1.000
_cell.length_c   1.000
_cell.angle_alpha   90.00
_cell.angle_beta   90.00
_cell.angle_gamma   90.00
#
_symmetry.space_group_name_H-M   'P 1'
#
loop_
_entity.id
_entity.type
_entity.pdbx_description
1 polymer ?
#
loop_
_entity_poly.entity_id
_entity_poly.type
_entity_poly.pdbx_seq_one_letter_code
_entity_poly.pdbx_strand_id
1 'polypeptide(L)'
;MKMKFYLLVFLAFTFNLFSQNYYTVISPFVESELNDVFLVNQDVGWIVGNKGIILYTSDGGQNWVRKSTLFNYDLLKVFFL
;
A
#
# COMPACT_ATOMS: atom_id res chain seq x y z
N MET A 1 34.95 28.15 -14.73
CA MET A 1 34.78 26.99 -13.80
C MET A 1 33.52 27.09 -12.93
N LYS A 2 33.20 28.24 -12.32
CA LYS A 2 32.03 28.38 -11.41
C LYS A 2 30.66 28.06 -12.05
N MET A 3 30.41 28.43 -13.31
CA MET A 3 29.11 28.22 -13.98
C MET A 3 28.75 26.74 -14.22
N LYS A 4 29.75 25.88 -14.51
CA LYS A 4 29.54 24.44 -14.67
C LYS A 4 29.20 23.74 -13.33
N PHE A 5 29.70 24.28 -12.22
CA PHE A 5 29.42 23.77 -10.88
C PHE A 5 27.95 24.00 -10.48
N TYR A 6 27.42 25.20 -10.70
CA TYR A 6 26.01 25.49 -10.43
C TYR A 6 25.05 24.67 -11.32
N LEU A 7 25.44 24.42 -12.58
CA LEU A 7 24.67 23.55 -13.48
C LEU A 7 24.60 22.11 -12.96
N LEU A 8 25.71 21.57 -12.44
CA LEU A 8 25.76 20.23 -11.85
C LEU A 8 24.95 20.14 -10.55
N VAL A 9 25.01 21.16 -9.71
CA VAL A 9 24.20 21.25 -8.48
C VAL A 9 22.71 21.34 -8.82
N PHE A 10 22.34 22.13 -9.84
CA PHE A 10 20.96 22.25 -10.31
C PHE A 10 20.43 20.92 -10.87
N LEU A 11 21.22 20.23 -11.70
CA LEU A 11 20.86 18.90 -12.22
C LEU A 11 20.70 17.87 -11.09
N ALA A 12 21.57 17.87 -10.09
CA ALA A 12 21.44 16.97 -8.93
C ALA A 12 20.17 17.24 -8.11
N PHE A 13 19.71 18.50 -8.06
CA PHE A 13 18.50 18.89 -7.35
C PHE A 13 17.21 18.48 -8.09
N THR A 14 17.22 18.51 -9.42
CA THR A 14 16.07 18.08 -10.24
C THR A 14 15.91 16.57 -10.31
N PHE A 15 16.98 15.79 -10.09
CA PHE A 15 16.91 14.33 -10.02
C PHE A 15 16.09 13.79 -8.84
N ASN A 16 15.84 14.60 -7.80
CA ASN A 16 15.00 14.21 -6.66
C ASN A 16 13.51 14.57 -6.85
N LEU A 17 13.12 15.17 -7.98
CA LEU A 17 11.74 15.61 -8.25
C LEU A 17 10.87 14.56 -8.96
N PHE A 18 11.40 13.36 -9.20
CA PHE A 18 10.59 12.30 -9.77
C PHE A 18 9.75 11.67 -8.66
N SER A 19 8.42 11.79 -8.76
CA SER A 19 7.51 10.87 -8.10
C SER A 19 7.80 9.48 -8.67
N GLN A 20 8.52 8.66 -7.92
CA GLN A 20 8.73 7.26 -8.27
C GLN A 20 7.57 6.49 -7.65
N ASN A 21 6.56 6.19 -8.47
CA ASN A 21 5.53 5.25 -8.10
C ASN A 21 6.14 3.84 -8.08
N TYR A 22 6.76 3.48 -6.95
CA TYR A 22 7.19 2.12 -6.69
C TYR A 22 5.99 1.32 -6.20
N TYR A 23 5.33 0.61 -7.11
CA TYR A 23 4.41 -0.45 -6.71
C TYR A 23 5.24 -1.66 -6.29
N THR A 24 5.39 -1.88 -4.98
CA THR A 24 5.90 -3.13 -4.47
C THR A 24 4.74 -4.13 -4.42
N VAL A 25 4.96 -5.36 -4.86
CA VAL A 25 3.99 -6.44 -4.59
C VAL A 25 4.05 -6.69 -3.09
N ILE A 26 2.99 -6.31 -2.40
CA ILE A 26 2.92 -6.42 -0.95
C ILE A 26 2.42 -7.82 -0.60
N SER A 27 3.12 -8.49 0.32
CA SER A 27 2.67 -9.76 0.87
C SER A 27 1.44 -9.53 1.76
N PRO A 28 0.48 -10.47 1.81
CA PRO A 28 0.47 -11.78 1.15
C PRO A 28 0.03 -11.71 -0.32
N PHE A 29 0.57 -12.62 -1.15
CA PHE A 29 -0.04 -12.91 -2.44
C PHE A 29 -1.42 -13.54 -2.21
N VAL A 30 -2.43 -13.00 -2.89
CA VAL A 30 -3.82 -13.40 -2.75
C VAL A 30 -4.37 -13.80 -4.12
N GLU A 31 -4.87 -15.03 -4.23
CA GLU A 31 -5.40 -15.62 -5.48
C GLU A 31 -6.88 -15.28 -5.76
N SER A 32 -7.51 -14.44 -4.94
CA SER A 32 -8.91 -14.03 -5.14
C SER A 32 -9.09 -12.52 -5.07
N GLU A 33 -10.19 -12.05 -5.64
CA GLU A 33 -10.45 -10.61 -5.73
C GLU A 33 -10.61 -9.96 -4.35
N LEU A 34 -10.10 -8.74 -4.22
CA LEU A 34 -10.27 -7.87 -3.07
C LEU A 34 -11.37 -6.86 -3.41
N ASN A 35 -12.28 -6.62 -2.48
CA ASN A 35 -13.51 -5.87 -2.74
C ASN A 35 -13.51 -4.48 -2.13
N ASP A 36 -12.91 -4.30 -0.95
CA ASP A 36 -12.93 -3.02 -0.25
C ASP A 36 -11.75 -2.86 0.72
N VAL A 37 -11.39 -1.61 1.02
CA VAL A 37 -10.32 -1.22 1.94
C VAL A 37 -10.77 -0.06 2.83
N PHE A 38 -10.46 -0.15 4.12
CA PHE A 38 -10.71 0.93 5.07
C PHE A 38 -9.49 1.16 5.96
N LEU A 39 -9.01 2.41 6.00
CA LEU A 39 -7.98 2.85 6.92
C LEU A 39 -8.62 3.45 8.17
N VAL A 40 -8.32 2.87 9.33
CA VAL A 40 -8.79 3.37 10.63
C VAL A 40 -8.00 4.62 11.03
N ASN A 41 -6.71 4.65 10.71
CA ASN A 41 -5.83 5.80 10.86
C ASN A 41 -4.64 5.66 9.89
N GLN A 42 -3.57 6.46 10.07
CA GLN A 42 -2.40 6.43 9.18
C GLN A 42 -1.67 5.07 9.16
N ASP A 43 -1.76 4.30 10.24
CA ASP A 43 -0.98 3.07 10.45
C ASP A 43 -1.86 1.82 10.29
N VAL A 44 -3.12 1.89 10.71
CA VAL A 44 -4.02 0.73 10.81
C VAL A 44 -5.03 0.71 9.67
N GLY A 45 -5.12 -0.45 9.00
CA GLY A 45 -6.03 -0.65 7.88
C GLY A 45 -6.49 -2.09 7.72
N TRP A 46 -7.61 -2.24 7.02
CA TRP A 46 -8.24 -3.53 6.72
C TRP A 46 -8.64 -3.62 5.26
N ILE A 47 -8.40 -4.78 4.64
CA ILE A 47 -8.91 -5.13 3.31
C ILE A 47 -9.80 -6.37 3.46
N VAL A 48 -10.90 -6.40 2.72
CA VAL A 48 -11.76 -7.58 2.59
C VAL A 48 -11.90 -8.01 1.13
N GLY A 49 -12.16 -9.30 0.91
CA GLY A 49 -12.28 -9.85 -0.44
C GLY A 49 -13.08 -11.14 -0.49
N ASN A 50 -13.05 -11.76 -1.67
CA ASN A 50 -13.74 -13.02 -1.94
C ASN A 50 -13.15 -14.18 -1.11
N LYS A 51 -13.91 -15.27 -0.98
CA LYS A 51 -13.49 -16.49 -0.25
C LYS A 51 -13.04 -16.23 1.20
N GLY A 52 -13.69 -15.28 1.89
CA GLY A 52 -13.43 -14.96 3.29
C GLY A 52 -12.08 -14.29 3.55
N ILE A 53 -11.52 -13.58 2.55
CA ILE A 53 -10.24 -12.89 2.72
C ILE A 53 -10.40 -11.65 3.58
N ILE A 54 -9.56 -11.58 4.61
CA ILE A 54 -9.35 -10.42 5.46
C ILE A 54 -7.85 -10.18 5.58
N LEU A 55 -7.39 -9.00 5.21
CA LEU A 55 -6.02 -8.54 5.42
C LEU A 55 -6.01 -7.39 6.41
N TYR A 56 -4.94 -7.32 7.19
CA TYR A 56 -4.72 -6.29 8.20
C TYR A 56 -3.32 -5.69 8.06
N THR A 57 -3.22 -4.38 8.24
CA THR A 57 -1.93 -3.68 8.38
C THR A 57 -1.91 -2.85 9.66
N SER A 58 -0.71 -2.66 10.21
CA SER A 58 -0.43 -1.76 11.33
C SER A 58 0.80 -0.87 11.07
N ASP A 59 1.20 -0.74 9.80
CA ASP A 59 2.38 0.01 9.37
C ASP A 59 2.11 0.85 8.11
N GLY A 60 0.85 1.29 7.94
CA GLY A 60 0.43 2.16 6.85
C GLY A 60 0.35 1.45 5.50
N GLY A 61 0.14 0.13 5.52
CA GLY A 61 0.02 -0.70 4.32
C GLY A 61 1.35 -1.17 3.75
N GLN A 62 2.48 -0.97 4.46
CA GLN A 62 3.78 -1.49 4.05
C GLN A 62 3.82 -3.02 4.12
N ASN A 63 3.14 -3.60 5.11
CA ASN A 63 2.93 -5.04 5.22
C ASN A 63 1.46 -5.35 5.52
N TRP A 64 0.93 -6.38 4.88
CA TRP A 64 -0.39 -6.93 5.15
C TRP A 64 -0.25 -8.33 5.75
N VAL A 65 -1.12 -8.64 6.70
CA VAL A 65 -1.19 -9.96 7.35
C VAL A 65 -2.58 -10.53 7.13
N ARG A 66 -2.65 -11.72 6.52
CA ARG A 66 -3.92 -12.43 6.35
C ARG A 66 -4.44 -12.89 7.71
N LYS A 67 -5.69 -12.56 8.00
CA LYS A 67 -6.42 -13.08 9.17
C LYS A 67 -7.22 -14.31 8.75
N SER A 68 -7.10 -15.39 9.53
CA SER A 68 -7.88 -16.60 9.31
C SER A 68 -9.35 -16.33 9.66
N THR A 69 -10.23 -16.87 8.84
CA THR A 69 -11.68 -16.84 9.03
C THR A 69 -12.21 -18.26 8.97
N LEU A 70 -13.35 -18.52 9.62
CA LEU A 70 -14.02 -19.82 9.58
C LEU A 70 -15.00 -19.95 8.40
N PHE A 71 -15.14 -18.91 7.59
CA PHE A 71 -16.11 -18.82 6.52
C PHE A 71 -15.44 -18.41 5.21
N ASN A 72 -15.96 -18.90 4.10
CA ASN A 72 -15.46 -18.64 2.75
C ASN A 72 -16.42 -17.78 1.92
N TYR A 73 -17.27 -16.98 2.56
CA TYR A 73 -18.16 -16.04 1.88
C TYR A 73 -17.42 -14.83 1.34
N ASP A 74 -17.95 -14.22 0.29
CA ASP A 74 -17.40 -13.00 -0.26
C ASP A 74 -17.73 -11.82 0.64
N LEU A 75 -16.68 -11.12 1.08
CA LEU A 75 -16.80 -9.94 1.92
C LEU A 75 -16.71 -8.71 1.03
N LEU A 76 -17.82 -7.98 0.88
CA LEU A 76 -17.95 -6.92 -0.13
C LEU A 76 -17.60 -5.53 0.39
N LYS A 77 -17.64 -5.30 1.70
CA LYS A 77 -17.45 -3.97 2.30
C LYS A 77 -16.83 -4.06 3.68
N VAL A 78 -15.98 -3.10 4.02
CA VAL A 78 -15.44 -2.89 5.36
C VAL A 78 -15.56 -1.42 5.77
N PHE A 79 -15.97 -1.17 7.01
CA PHE A 79 -16.14 0.19 7.53
C PHE A 79 -16.02 0.19 9.05
N PHE A 80 -15.52 1.29 9.60
CA PHE A 80 -15.44 1.55 11.05
C PHE A 80 -16.16 2.85 11.38
N LEU A 81 -16.90 2.86 12.49
CA LEU A 81 -17.69 4.00 12.99
C LEU A 81 -16.84 5.05 13.70
#